data_AF-B4HAT4-F1
#
_entry.id   AF-B4HAT4-F1
#
_cell.length_a   1.000
_cell.length_b   1.000
_cell.length_c   1.000
_cell.angle_alpha   90.00
_cell.angle_beta   90.00
_cell.angle_gamma   90.00
#
_symmetry.space_group_name_H-M   'P 1'
#
loop_
_entity.id
_entity.type
_entity.pdbx_description
1 polymer ?
#
loop_
_entity_poly.entity_id
_entity_poly.type
_entity_poly.pdbx_seq_one_letter_code
_entity_poly.pdbx_strand_id
1 'polypeptide(L)'
;MHAELSGMELRIATRLNEEIGKDASRLHRANLLVSHYKERLHALSKTLDYEDPQNVSSYKSAFQCQQQVCESIDFELQKLAQFREKLQQKLLECQPSLDAVAVDLHQVRQLQRLSQYLRLVQDIQEISGDLSSSINGKDEDKLVNLYLTLYESNDCEHSVVGRLNAVQARSLQSFAERTAFYWHKLLLKRLSSELKTVLKEHAMGLHGTTGIELFTPRGTPRKAQLLAEYMFSHQISR
;
A
#
# COMPACT_ATOMS: atom_id res chain seq x y z
N MET A 1 -59.12 50.86 30.28
CA MET A 1 -58.07 50.02 29.64
C MET A 1 -56.77 50.36 30.33
N HIS A 2 -56.34 49.52 31.27
CA HIS A 2 -55.08 49.71 31.99
C HIS A 2 -53.96 49.17 31.10
N ALA A 3 -52.98 50.01 30.76
CA ALA A 3 -51.77 49.57 30.09
C ALA A 3 -51.04 48.61 31.04
N GLU A 4 -50.84 47.36 30.61
CA GLU A 4 -50.05 46.38 31.35
C GLU A 4 -48.61 46.88 31.38
N LEU A 5 -48.18 47.35 32.56
CA LEU A 5 -46.82 47.82 32.78
C LEU A 5 -45.87 46.61 32.70
N SER A 6 -44.83 46.72 31.88
CA SER A 6 -43.76 45.73 31.73
C SER A 6 -43.10 45.42 33.09
N GLY A 7 -42.60 44.20 33.30
CA GLY A 7 -42.04 43.77 34.60
C GLY A 7 -40.92 44.67 35.14
N MET A 8 -40.24 45.41 34.26
CA MET A 8 -39.26 46.44 34.64
C MET A 8 -39.93 47.73 35.15
N GLU A 9 -41.01 48.15 34.52
CA GLU A 9 -41.82 49.31 34.92
C GLU A 9 -42.49 49.06 36.28
N LEU A 10 -42.91 47.82 36.53
CA LEU A 10 -43.49 47.41 37.81
C LEU A 10 -42.46 47.49 38.95
N ARG A 11 -41.21 47.06 38.70
CA ARG A 11 -40.09 47.19 39.65
C ARG A 11 -39.69 48.64 39.91
N ILE A 12 -39.75 49.49 38.88
CA ILE A 12 -39.48 50.93 39.02
C ILE A 12 -40.60 51.57 39.83
N ALA A 13 -41.86 51.25 39.54
CA ALA A 13 -43.01 51.76 40.27
C ALA A 13 -43.02 51.33 41.75
N THR A 14 -42.63 50.09 42.07
CA THR A 14 -42.52 49.63 43.46
C THR A 14 -41.42 50.36 44.22
N ARG A 15 -40.22 50.53 43.63
CA ARG A 15 -39.13 51.31 44.26
C ARG A 15 -39.51 52.78 44.43
N LEU A 16 -40.20 53.36 43.45
CA LEU A 16 -40.64 54.74 43.52
C LEU A 16 -41.68 54.92 44.64
N ASN A 17 -42.61 53.98 44.79
CA ASN A 17 -43.58 53.98 45.89
C ASN A 17 -42.93 53.78 47.27
N GLU A 18 -41.88 52.95 47.35
CA GLU A 18 -41.09 52.77 48.57
C GLU A 18 -40.36 54.05 48.99
N GLU A 19 -39.76 54.78 48.04
CA GLU A 19 -39.02 56.01 48.34
C GLU A 19 -39.90 57.24 48.59
N ILE A 20 -41.05 57.35 47.90
CA ILE A 20 -41.97 58.48 48.04
C ILE A 20 -42.80 58.34 49.34
N GLY A 21 -43.30 57.15 49.67
CA GLY A 21 -44.14 56.93 50.86
C GLY A 21 -45.48 57.71 50.83
N LYS A 22 -46.43 57.35 51.70
CA LYS A 22 -47.84 57.80 51.65
C LYS A 22 -48.12 59.28 51.99
N ASP A 23 -47.09 60.13 52.16
CA ASP A 23 -47.23 61.51 52.64
C ASP A 23 -47.00 62.57 51.56
N ALA A 24 -47.96 63.50 51.44
CA ALA A 24 -47.93 64.62 50.50
C ALA A 24 -46.77 65.62 50.73
N SER A 25 -46.15 65.61 51.93
CA SER A 25 -44.97 66.44 52.26
C SER A 25 -43.67 65.98 51.59
N ARG A 26 -43.65 64.78 50.97
CA ARG A 26 -42.50 64.24 50.23
C ARG A 26 -42.57 64.47 48.71
N LEU A 27 -43.57 65.20 48.22
CA LEU A 27 -43.70 65.53 46.79
C LEU A 27 -42.48 66.31 46.24
N HIS A 28 -41.87 67.17 47.08
CA HIS A 28 -40.62 67.86 46.72
C HIS A 28 -39.47 66.87 46.48
N ARG A 29 -39.41 65.78 47.26
CA ARG A 29 -38.43 64.70 47.10
C ARG A 29 -38.68 63.89 45.83
N ALA A 30 -39.94 63.73 45.42
CA ALA A 30 -40.28 63.13 44.12
C ALA A 30 -39.75 63.99 42.96
N ASN A 31 -39.85 65.32 43.04
CA ASN A 31 -39.28 66.21 42.03
C ASN A 31 -37.75 66.13 41.97
N LEU A 32 -37.06 66.04 43.12
CA LEU A 32 -35.61 65.84 43.18
C LEU A 32 -35.18 64.47 42.63
N LEU A 33 -35.98 63.43 42.86
CA LEU A 33 -35.76 62.10 42.27
C LEU A 33 -35.91 62.15 40.76
N VAL A 34 -36.95 62.80 40.25
CA VAL A 34 -37.17 62.96 38.81
C VAL A 34 -36.03 63.75 38.17
N SER A 35 -35.54 64.83 38.78
CA SER A 35 -34.39 65.58 38.24
C SER A 35 -33.12 64.74 38.26
N HIS A 36 -32.85 64.01 39.35
CA HIS A 36 -31.71 63.11 39.45
C HIS A 36 -31.76 61.97 38.41
N TYR A 37 -32.92 61.36 38.18
CA TYR A 37 -33.08 60.34 37.14
C TYR A 37 -32.96 60.91 35.74
N LYS A 38 -33.45 62.14 35.49
CA LYS A 38 -33.25 62.84 34.22
C LYS A 38 -31.77 63.13 33.95
N GLU A 39 -31.04 63.60 34.95
CA GLU A 39 -29.60 63.83 34.84
C GLU A 39 -28.83 62.52 34.61
N ARG A 40 -29.20 61.45 35.32
CA ARG A 40 -28.61 60.11 35.08
C ARG A 40 -28.92 59.60 33.69
N LEU A 41 -30.15 59.76 33.20
CA LEU A 41 -30.52 59.35 31.84
C LEU A 41 -29.76 60.17 30.79
N HIS A 42 -29.60 61.47 31.01
CA HIS A 42 -28.83 62.34 30.12
C HIS A 42 -27.32 61.99 30.12
N ALA A 43 -26.75 61.70 31.29
CA ALA A 43 -25.38 61.22 31.41
C ALA A 43 -25.21 59.85 30.72
N LEU A 44 -26.16 58.93 30.92
CA LEU A 44 -26.17 57.62 30.28
C LEU A 44 -26.27 57.73 28.75
N SER A 45 -27.15 58.61 28.27
CA SER A 45 -27.33 58.92 26.85
C SER A 45 -26.04 59.45 26.25
N LYS A 46 -25.33 60.37 26.92
CA LYS A 46 -24.02 60.85 26.46
C LYS A 46 -22.95 59.76 26.42
N THR A 47 -22.92 58.84 27.40
CA THR A 47 -21.99 57.70 27.36
C THR A 47 -22.32 56.65 26.29
N LEU A 48 -23.59 56.53 25.90
CA LEU A 48 -24.07 55.61 24.87
C LEU A 48 -24.16 56.24 23.48
N ASP A 49 -23.89 57.54 23.34
CA ASP A 49 -23.86 58.21 22.04
C ASP A 49 -22.56 57.85 21.32
N TYR A 50 -22.63 56.83 20.47
CA TYR A 50 -21.45 56.24 19.81
C TYR A 50 -20.93 57.08 18.64
N GLU A 51 -21.75 58.00 18.12
CA GLU A 51 -21.39 58.90 17.01
C GLU A 51 -20.56 60.12 17.45
N ASP A 52 -20.54 60.44 18.75
CA ASP A 52 -19.75 61.56 19.26
C ASP A 52 -18.23 61.22 19.22
N PRO A 53 -17.41 62.01 18.49
CA PRO A 53 -15.96 61.80 18.41
C PRO A 53 -15.22 61.97 19.74
N GLN A 54 -15.82 62.60 20.76
CA GLN A 54 -15.21 62.76 22.09
C GLN A 54 -15.53 61.62 23.08
N ASN A 55 -16.42 60.69 22.71
CA ASN A 55 -16.84 59.62 23.61
C ASN A 55 -15.85 58.44 23.56
N VAL A 56 -14.95 58.37 24.54
CA VAL A 56 -13.91 57.32 24.71
C VAL A 56 -14.42 56.13 25.54
N SER A 57 -15.70 55.77 25.40
CA SER A 57 -16.27 54.65 26.16
C SER A 57 -15.59 53.34 25.77
N SER A 58 -15.37 52.46 26.76
CA SER A 58 -14.79 51.11 26.54
C SER A 58 -15.57 50.31 25.49
N TYR A 59 -16.87 50.55 25.38
CA TYR A 59 -17.75 49.93 24.39
C TYR A 59 -17.44 50.34 22.95
N LYS A 60 -17.12 51.62 22.69
CA LYS A 60 -16.73 52.08 21.34
C LYS A 60 -15.44 51.42 20.87
N SER A 61 -14.46 51.31 21.77
CA SER A 61 -13.19 50.62 21.47
C SER A 61 -13.39 49.12 21.23
N ALA A 62 -14.30 48.47 21.97
CA ALA A 62 -14.64 47.07 21.75
C ALA A 62 -15.32 46.85 20.39
N PHE A 63 -16.21 47.76 19.97
CA PHE A 63 -16.89 47.68 18.68
C PHE A 63 -15.92 47.89 17.50
N GLN A 64 -15.00 48.86 17.61
CA GLN A 64 -13.95 49.08 16.61
C GLN A 64 -12.99 47.89 16.52
N CYS A 65 -12.60 47.32 17.67
CA CYS A 65 -11.76 46.11 17.71
C CYS A 65 -12.48 44.92 17.07
N GLN A 66 -13.76 44.72 17.38
CA GLN A 66 -14.57 43.68 16.76
C GLN A 66 -14.62 43.85 15.23
N GLN A 67 -14.86 45.07 14.76
CA GLN A 67 -14.92 45.35 13.32
C GLN A 67 -13.58 45.08 12.63
N GLN A 68 -12.46 45.50 13.21
CA GLN A 68 -11.12 45.21 12.70
C GLN A 68 -10.82 43.70 12.67
N VAL A 69 -11.25 42.96 13.69
CA VAL A 69 -11.08 41.50 13.73
C VAL A 69 -11.91 40.84 12.64
N CYS A 70 -13.16 41.26 12.44
CA CYS A 70 -14.01 40.76 11.36
C CYS A 70 -13.37 41.03 9.98
N GLU A 71 -12.90 42.25 9.73
CA GLU A 71 -12.21 42.60 8.48
C GLU A 71 -10.94 41.78 8.26
N SER A 72 -10.17 41.52 9.33
CA SER A 72 -8.98 40.66 9.26
C SER A 72 -9.34 39.20 8.97
N ILE A 73 -10.44 38.69 9.53
CA ILE A 73 -10.92 37.33 9.26
C ILE A 73 -11.38 37.21 7.80
N ASP A 74 -12.14 38.18 7.31
CA ASP A 74 -12.60 38.21 5.92
C ASP A 74 -11.44 38.27 4.92
N PHE A 75 -10.40 39.05 5.25
CA PHE A 75 -9.17 39.11 4.46
C PHE A 75 -8.45 37.75 4.40
N GLU A 76 -8.26 37.08 5.54
CA GLU A 76 -7.63 35.76 5.56
C GLU A 76 -8.48 34.68 4.87
N LEU A 77 -9.81 34.77 4.95
CA LEU A 77 -10.72 33.90 4.20
C LEU A 77 -10.59 34.09 2.69
N GLN A 78 -10.50 35.34 2.21
CA GLN A 78 -10.26 35.61 0.79
C GLN A 78 -8.89 35.07 0.34
N LYS A 79 -7.86 35.23 1.16
CA LYS A 79 -6.52 34.70 0.86
C LYS A 79 -6.53 33.17 0.79
N LEU A 80 -7.23 32.49 1.70
CA LEU A 80 -7.44 31.04 1.66
C LEU A 80 -8.18 30.59 0.39
N ALA A 81 -9.22 31.33 -0.03
CA ALA A 81 -9.92 31.04 -1.27
C ALA A 81 -8.99 31.15 -2.49
N GLN A 82 -8.19 32.21 -2.57
CA GLN A 82 -7.20 32.38 -3.65
C GLN A 82 -6.12 31.28 -3.63
N PHE A 83 -5.65 30.87 -2.45
CA PHE A 83 -4.71 29.76 -2.32
C PHE A 83 -5.31 28.45 -2.80
N ARG A 84 -6.56 28.18 -2.43
CA ARG A 84 -7.30 26.99 -2.87
C ARG A 84 -7.42 26.96 -4.38
N GLU A 85 -7.81 28.06 -5.02
CA GLU A 85 -7.92 28.15 -6.48
C GLU A 85 -6.58 27.90 -7.17
N LYS A 86 -5.51 28.55 -6.70
CA LYS A 86 -4.16 28.35 -7.25
C LYS A 86 -3.71 26.89 -7.12
N LEU A 87 -3.97 26.26 -5.98
CA LEU A 87 -3.59 24.87 -5.74
C LEU A 87 -4.40 23.92 -6.63
N GLN A 88 -5.70 24.19 -6.81
CA GLN A 88 -6.55 23.41 -7.70
C GLN A 88 -6.13 23.55 -9.18
N GLN A 89 -5.76 24.75 -9.62
CA GLN A 89 -5.19 24.97 -10.95
C GLN A 89 -3.87 24.21 -11.13
N LYS A 90 -2.95 24.29 -10.16
CA LYS A 90 -1.69 23.54 -10.21
C LYS A 90 -1.91 22.04 -10.25
N LEU A 91 -2.90 21.53 -9.51
CA LEU A 91 -3.26 20.11 -9.55
C LEU A 91 -3.76 19.71 -10.95
N LEU A 92 -4.62 20.52 -11.56
CA LEU A 92 -5.14 20.29 -12.92
C LEU A 92 -4.04 20.36 -13.98
N GLU A 93 -3.07 21.28 -13.83
CA GLU A 93 -1.90 21.39 -14.71
C GLU A 93 -0.98 20.17 -14.58
N CYS A 94 -0.82 19.62 -13.37
CA CYS A 94 0.03 18.46 -13.12
C CYS A 94 -0.63 17.12 -13.47
N GLN A 95 -1.97 17.04 -13.42
CA GLN A 95 -2.74 15.83 -13.71
C GLN A 95 -2.36 15.14 -15.03
N PRO A 96 -2.28 15.83 -16.19
CA PRO A 96 -1.92 15.17 -17.45
C PRO A 96 -0.49 14.61 -17.44
N SER A 97 0.44 15.23 -16.71
CA SER A 97 1.80 14.71 -16.56
C SER A 97 1.81 13.45 -15.69
N LEU A 98 1.02 13.42 -14.63
CA LEU A 98 0.85 12.22 -13.79
C LEU A 98 0.19 11.08 -14.56
N ASP A 99 -0.83 11.37 -15.35
CA ASP A 99 -1.53 10.38 -16.16
C ASP A 99 -0.60 9.80 -17.25
N ALA A 100 0.21 10.65 -17.90
CA ALA A 100 1.23 10.20 -18.86
C ALA A 100 2.28 9.28 -18.19
N VAL A 101 2.82 9.69 -17.04
CA VAL A 101 3.78 8.88 -16.27
C VAL A 101 3.16 7.56 -15.82
N ALA A 102 1.87 7.55 -15.46
CA ALA A 102 1.17 6.32 -15.08
C ALA A 102 1.07 5.32 -16.24
N VAL A 103 0.81 5.83 -17.46
CA VAL A 103 0.81 5.00 -18.68
C VAL A 103 2.20 4.44 -18.95
N ASP A 104 3.24 5.27 -18.91
CA ASP A 104 4.62 4.84 -19.13
C ASP A 104 5.07 3.80 -18.10
N LEU A 105 4.74 4.00 -16.82
CA LEU A 105 5.00 3.03 -15.76
C LEU A 105 4.29 1.70 -16.00
N HIS A 106 3.06 1.73 -16.54
CA HIS A 106 2.37 0.51 -16.90
C HIS A 106 3.09 -0.24 -18.03
N GLN A 107 3.53 0.47 -19.07
CA GLN A 107 4.30 -0.12 -20.17
C GLN A 107 5.64 -0.71 -19.69
N VAL A 108 6.36 0.00 -18.83
CA VAL A 108 7.61 -0.50 -18.22
C VAL A 108 7.38 -1.79 -17.45
N ARG A 109 6.31 -1.88 -16.67
CA ARG A 109 5.95 -3.13 -15.94
C ARG A 109 5.64 -4.28 -16.90
N GLN A 110 4.95 -4.01 -18.02
CA GLN A 110 4.70 -5.02 -19.05
C GLN A 110 5.99 -5.52 -19.69
N LEU A 111 6.90 -4.61 -20.04
CA LEU A 111 8.21 -4.95 -20.63
C LEU A 111 9.09 -5.74 -19.66
N GLN A 112 9.10 -5.38 -18.38
CA GLN A 112 9.81 -6.13 -17.34
C GLN A 112 9.29 -7.57 -17.23
N ARG A 113 7.97 -7.76 -17.27
CA ARG A 113 7.36 -9.09 -17.25
C ARG A 113 7.71 -9.90 -18.49
N LEU A 114 7.67 -9.29 -19.68
CA LEU A 114 8.08 -9.92 -20.93
C LEU A 114 9.55 -10.36 -20.87
N SER A 115 10.43 -9.50 -20.38
CA SER A 115 11.86 -9.80 -20.22
C SER A 115 12.10 -10.99 -19.28
N GLN A 116 11.37 -11.07 -18.16
CA GLN A 116 11.43 -12.23 -17.26
C GLN A 116 10.97 -13.52 -17.96
N TYR A 117 9.92 -13.48 -18.78
CA TYR A 117 9.45 -14.64 -19.52
C TYR A 117 10.46 -15.10 -20.58
N LEU A 118 11.05 -14.16 -21.32
CA LEU A 118 12.09 -14.46 -22.30
C LEU A 118 13.32 -15.07 -21.63
N ARG A 119 13.71 -14.58 -20.45
CA ARG A 119 14.80 -15.16 -19.67
C ARG A 119 14.52 -16.60 -19.27
N LEU A 120 13.30 -16.91 -18.83
CA LEU A 120 12.92 -18.29 -18.51
C LEU A 120 12.94 -19.19 -19.75
N VAL A 121 12.51 -18.69 -20.91
CA VAL A 121 12.62 -19.45 -22.18
C VAL A 121 14.09 -19.71 -22.53
N GLN A 122 14.95 -18.71 -22.37
CA GLN A 122 16.39 -18.84 -22.59
C GLN A 122 17.00 -19.88 -21.65
N ASP A 123 16.68 -19.84 -20.34
CA ASP A 123 17.14 -20.83 -19.38
C ASP A 123 16.74 -22.27 -19.81
N ILE A 124 15.50 -22.47 -20.29
CA ILE A 124 15.05 -23.78 -20.81
C ILE A 124 15.89 -24.22 -22.01
N GLN A 125 16.19 -23.29 -22.93
CA GLN A 125 16.97 -23.58 -24.13
C GLN A 125 18.42 -23.92 -23.80
N GLU A 126 19.06 -23.15 -22.92
CA GLU A 126 20.43 -23.38 -22.47
C GLU A 126 20.55 -24.73 -21.76
N ILE A 127 19.68 -25.01 -20.77
CA ILE A 127 19.67 -26.29 -20.06
C ILE A 127 19.39 -27.45 -21.02
N SER A 128 18.49 -27.27 -21.99
CA SER A 128 18.23 -28.30 -23.01
C SER A 128 19.43 -28.52 -23.94
N GLY A 129 20.18 -27.47 -24.27
CA GLY A 129 21.43 -27.56 -25.02
C GLY A 129 22.51 -28.31 -24.25
N ASP A 130 22.67 -27.99 -22.97
CA ASP A 130 23.63 -28.64 -22.08
C ASP A 130 23.28 -30.12 -21.83
N LEU A 131 21.99 -30.43 -21.67
CA LEU A 131 21.49 -31.80 -21.60
C LEU A 131 21.77 -32.55 -22.91
N SER A 132 21.53 -31.92 -24.06
CA SER A 132 21.81 -32.51 -25.38
C SER A 132 23.28 -32.83 -25.57
N SER A 133 24.18 -31.93 -25.18
CA SER A 133 25.62 -32.13 -25.32
C SER A 133 26.16 -33.17 -24.33
N SER A 134 25.57 -33.24 -23.14
CA SER A 134 26.00 -34.15 -22.06
C SER A 134 25.38 -35.55 -22.16
N ILE A 135 24.37 -35.77 -23.01
CA ILE A 135 23.63 -37.03 -23.03
C ILE A 135 24.42 -38.25 -23.47
N ASN A 136 25.52 -38.08 -24.21
CA ASN A 136 26.42 -39.17 -24.57
C ASN A 136 27.72 -39.14 -23.76
N GLY A 137 27.84 -38.22 -22.79
CA GLY A 137 29.00 -38.06 -21.93
C GLY A 137 29.02 -39.07 -20.77
N LYS A 138 30.20 -39.27 -20.15
CA LYS A 138 30.38 -40.24 -19.06
C LYS A 138 29.96 -39.72 -17.67
N ASP A 139 29.54 -38.47 -17.58
CA ASP A 139 29.26 -37.78 -16.31
C ASP A 139 27.75 -37.75 -16.05
N GLU A 140 27.26 -38.77 -15.37
CA GLU A 140 25.84 -38.96 -15.07
C GLU A 140 25.35 -37.98 -13.99
N ASP A 141 26.20 -37.64 -13.03
CA ASP A 141 25.89 -36.68 -11.96
C ASP A 141 25.60 -35.30 -12.54
N LYS A 142 26.41 -34.82 -13.49
CA LYS A 142 26.15 -33.56 -14.20
C LYS A 142 24.80 -33.58 -14.93
N LEU A 143 24.48 -34.69 -15.57
CA LEU A 143 23.27 -34.82 -16.37
C LEU A 143 22.00 -34.90 -15.50
N VAL A 144 22.08 -35.53 -14.33
CA VAL A 144 21.02 -35.48 -13.30
C VAL A 144 20.86 -34.07 -12.75
N ASN A 145 21.95 -33.39 -12.40
CA ASN A 145 21.90 -32.01 -11.88
C ASN A 145 21.31 -31.00 -12.87
N LEU A 146 21.67 -31.12 -14.17
CA LEU A 146 21.07 -30.30 -15.23
C LEU A 146 19.56 -30.55 -15.34
N TYR A 147 19.13 -31.81 -15.23
CA TYR A 147 17.71 -32.14 -15.23
C TYR A 147 16.99 -31.57 -13.99
N LEU A 148 17.59 -31.63 -12.81
CA LEU A 148 17.01 -31.04 -11.58
C LEU A 148 16.88 -29.51 -11.69
N THR A 149 17.85 -28.86 -12.35
CA THR A 149 17.79 -27.41 -12.63
C THR A 149 16.61 -27.06 -13.56
N LEU A 150 16.24 -27.96 -14.48
CA LEU A 150 15.05 -27.81 -15.32
C LEU A 150 13.77 -28.13 -14.54
N TYR A 151 13.76 -29.24 -13.80
CA TYR A 151 12.59 -29.81 -13.15
C TYR A 151 12.94 -30.40 -11.78
N GLU A 152 12.37 -29.80 -10.75
CA GLU A 152 12.37 -30.33 -9.40
C GLU A 152 10.93 -30.35 -8.86
N SER A 153 10.56 -31.38 -8.10
CA SER A 153 9.22 -31.52 -7.52
C SER A 153 8.90 -30.34 -6.60
N ASN A 154 7.64 -29.87 -6.66
CA ASN A 154 6.99 -28.78 -5.92
C ASN A 154 7.83 -27.91 -4.96
N ASP A 155 7.68 -26.59 -5.13
CA ASP A 155 8.11 -25.50 -4.23
C ASP A 155 9.61 -25.12 -4.20
N CYS A 156 10.42 -25.57 -5.17
CA CYS A 156 11.82 -25.14 -5.26
C CYS A 156 12.00 -23.97 -6.24
N GLU A 157 12.30 -22.77 -5.73
CA GLU A 157 12.67 -21.56 -6.50
C GLU A 157 13.93 -21.75 -7.37
N HIS A 158 14.66 -22.85 -7.16
CA HIS A 158 15.90 -23.17 -7.85
C HIS A 158 15.72 -23.83 -9.21
N SER A 159 14.52 -24.36 -9.52
CA SER A 159 14.23 -24.98 -10.82
C SER A 159 13.46 -24.03 -11.75
N VAL A 160 13.60 -24.19 -13.06
CA VAL A 160 12.85 -23.38 -14.03
C VAL A 160 11.34 -23.60 -13.89
N VAL A 161 10.89 -24.85 -13.74
CA VAL A 161 9.47 -25.19 -13.58
C VAL A 161 8.93 -24.67 -12.24
N GLY A 162 9.70 -24.75 -11.15
CA GLY A 162 9.34 -24.16 -9.86
C GLY A 162 9.17 -22.64 -9.92
N ARG A 163 10.10 -21.93 -10.56
CA ARG A 163 9.98 -20.46 -10.79
C ARG A 163 8.74 -20.10 -11.61
N LEU A 164 8.33 -20.97 -12.53
CA LEU A 164 7.15 -20.77 -13.35
C LEU A 164 5.84 -21.00 -12.60
N ASN A 165 5.81 -21.81 -11.53
CA ASN A 165 4.61 -22.03 -10.73
C ASN A 165 4.11 -20.75 -10.02
N ALA A 166 5.03 -19.87 -9.63
CA ALA A 166 4.70 -18.56 -9.04
C ALA A 166 4.12 -17.56 -10.07
N VAL A 167 4.25 -17.84 -11.36
CA VAL A 167 3.90 -16.94 -12.46
C VAL A 167 2.58 -17.38 -13.10
N GLN A 168 1.64 -16.45 -13.32
CA GLN A 168 0.39 -16.73 -14.06
C GLN A 168 0.62 -16.83 -15.59
N ALA A 169 1.49 -17.74 -16.04
CA ALA A 169 1.84 -17.93 -17.46
C ALA A 169 1.62 -19.39 -17.90
N ARG A 170 0.36 -19.80 -18.04
CA ARG A 170 -0.05 -21.19 -18.31
C ARG A 170 0.64 -21.81 -19.54
N SER A 171 0.78 -21.05 -20.62
CA SER A 171 1.41 -21.57 -21.84
C SER A 171 2.90 -21.84 -21.65
N LEU A 172 3.59 -20.98 -20.89
CA LEU A 172 5.02 -21.13 -20.60
C LEU A 172 5.27 -22.25 -19.58
N GLN A 173 4.41 -22.36 -18.56
CA GLN A 173 4.39 -23.50 -17.64
C GLN A 173 4.23 -24.82 -18.39
N SER A 174 3.21 -24.93 -19.25
CA SER A 174 2.98 -26.16 -20.03
C SER A 174 4.14 -26.48 -20.97
N PHE A 175 4.78 -25.46 -21.57
CA PHE A 175 5.97 -25.65 -22.39
C PHE A 175 7.15 -26.21 -21.57
N ALA A 176 7.42 -25.64 -20.39
CA ALA A 176 8.50 -26.08 -19.51
C ALA A 176 8.26 -27.50 -19.00
N GLU A 177 7.04 -27.82 -18.56
CA GLU A 177 6.65 -29.17 -18.13
C GLU A 177 6.80 -30.21 -19.25
N ARG A 178 6.35 -29.88 -20.47
CA ARG A 178 6.51 -30.77 -21.63
C ARG A 178 7.98 -31.01 -21.95
N THR A 179 8.80 -29.97 -21.84
CA THR A 179 10.24 -30.05 -22.08
C THR A 179 10.93 -30.90 -21.01
N ALA A 180 10.58 -30.70 -19.73
CA ALA A 180 11.03 -31.54 -18.63
C ALA A 180 10.63 -33.01 -18.83
N PHE A 181 9.38 -33.27 -19.23
CA PHE A 181 8.91 -34.62 -19.49
C PHE A 181 9.62 -35.30 -20.68
N TYR A 182 9.91 -34.53 -21.73
CA TYR A 182 10.71 -35.00 -22.86
C TYR A 182 12.10 -35.45 -22.40
N TRP A 183 12.80 -34.59 -21.65
CA TRP A 183 14.12 -34.92 -21.11
C TRP A 183 14.09 -36.10 -20.16
N HIS A 184 13.11 -36.14 -19.25
CA HIS A 184 12.93 -37.26 -18.34
C HIS A 184 12.86 -38.61 -19.07
N LYS A 185 12.03 -38.70 -20.13
CA LYS A 185 11.91 -39.92 -20.95
C LYS A 185 13.23 -40.32 -21.59
N LEU A 186 13.97 -39.34 -22.12
CA LEU A 186 15.21 -39.59 -22.81
C LEU A 186 16.31 -40.07 -21.84
N LEU A 187 16.41 -39.42 -20.68
CA LEU A 187 17.32 -39.82 -19.60
C LEU A 187 16.98 -41.20 -19.06
N LEU A 188 15.71 -41.47 -18.77
CA LEU A 188 15.27 -42.78 -18.30
C LEU A 188 15.64 -43.89 -19.30
N LYS A 189 15.44 -43.66 -20.61
CA LYS A 189 15.81 -44.62 -21.65
C LYS A 189 17.32 -44.88 -21.68
N ARG A 190 18.13 -43.82 -21.59
CA ARG A 190 19.60 -43.93 -21.56
C ARG A 190 20.08 -44.67 -20.31
N LEU A 191 19.73 -44.17 -19.13
CA LEU A 191 20.20 -44.70 -17.85
C LEU A 191 19.74 -46.15 -17.64
N SER A 192 18.51 -46.49 -18.05
CA SER A 192 18.04 -47.89 -18.01
C SER A 192 18.80 -48.80 -18.98
N SER A 193 19.25 -48.30 -20.13
CA SER A 193 20.09 -49.08 -21.05
C SER A 193 21.49 -49.31 -20.47
N GLU A 194 22.10 -48.29 -19.85
CA GLU A 194 23.39 -48.40 -19.20
C GLU A 194 23.34 -49.35 -17.99
N LEU A 195 22.30 -49.25 -17.15
CA LEU A 195 22.09 -50.17 -16.03
C LEU A 195 21.97 -51.62 -16.51
N LYS A 196 21.21 -51.88 -17.58
CA LYS A 196 21.10 -53.22 -18.18
C LYS A 196 22.45 -53.73 -18.69
N THR A 197 23.27 -52.87 -19.30
CA THR A 197 24.62 -53.27 -19.74
C THR A 197 25.52 -53.62 -18.57
N VAL A 198 25.56 -52.79 -17.52
CA VAL A 198 26.36 -53.04 -16.31
C VAL A 198 25.92 -54.32 -15.61
N LEU A 199 24.61 -54.56 -15.49
CA LEU A 199 24.08 -55.80 -14.91
C LEU A 199 24.42 -57.04 -15.76
N LYS A 200 24.38 -56.93 -17.09
CA LYS A 200 24.74 -58.03 -17.99
C LYS A 200 26.24 -58.34 -17.92
N GLU A 201 27.09 -57.32 -17.83
CA GLU A 201 28.54 -57.48 -17.62
C GLU A 201 28.83 -58.16 -16.27
N HIS A 202 28.12 -57.77 -15.21
CA HIS A 202 28.22 -58.43 -13.90
C HIS A 202 27.74 -59.88 -13.94
N ALA A 203 26.63 -60.16 -14.61
CA ALA A 203 26.09 -61.51 -14.73
C ALA A 203 26.99 -62.42 -15.59
N MET A 204 27.57 -61.89 -16.68
CA MET A 204 28.53 -62.63 -17.51
C MET A 204 29.88 -62.83 -16.83
N GLY A 205 30.34 -61.88 -16.01
CA GLY A 205 31.50 -62.08 -15.13
C GLY A 205 31.28 -63.22 -14.12
N LEU A 206 30.04 -63.44 -13.69
CA LEU A 206 29.67 -64.55 -12.81
C LEU A 206 29.63 -65.93 -13.51
N HIS A 207 29.34 -65.96 -14.82
CA HIS A 207 29.24 -67.20 -15.60
C HIS A 207 30.55 -67.61 -16.29
N GLY A 208 31.59 -66.77 -16.25
CA GLY A 208 32.84 -66.95 -17.00
C GLY A 208 34.06 -67.41 -16.19
N THR A 209 34.01 -67.52 -14.86
CA THR A 209 35.21 -67.82 -14.05
C THR A 209 35.02 -68.99 -13.09
N THR A 210 35.42 -70.18 -13.54
CA THR A 210 35.87 -71.31 -12.70
C THR A 210 37.31 -71.12 -12.18
N GLY A 211 37.79 -69.89 -12.05
CA GLY A 211 39.14 -69.58 -11.58
C GLY A 211 39.11 -68.46 -10.55
N ILE A 212 39.64 -68.76 -9.37
CA ILE A 212 39.89 -67.82 -8.28
C ILE A 212 40.97 -66.83 -8.75
N GLU A 213 40.57 -65.76 -9.40
CA GLU A 213 41.33 -64.51 -9.42
C GLU A 213 40.35 -63.37 -9.22
N LEU A 214 40.58 -62.60 -8.14
CA LEU A 214 39.80 -61.42 -7.79
C LEU A 214 39.84 -60.39 -8.93
N PHE A 215 38.88 -60.46 -9.84
CA PHE A 215 38.45 -59.29 -10.57
C PHE A 215 37.67 -58.40 -9.59
N THR A 216 38.39 -57.59 -8.82
CA THR A 216 37.80 -56.39 -8.21
C THR A 216 37.26 -55.52 -9.34
N PRO A 217 35.95 -55.34 -9.49
CA PRO A 217 35.42 -54.45 -10.51
C PRO A 217 35.75 -53.03 -10.06
N ARG A 218 36.76 -52.43 -10.69
CA ARG A 218 37.07 -51.01 -10.53
C ARG A 218 35.92 -50.20 -11.19
N GLY A 219 34.84 -49.96 -10.45
CA GLY A 219 33.92 -48.84 -10.72
C GLY A 219 32.42 -49.12 -10.89
N THR A 220 31.91 -50.34 -10.70
CA THR A 220 30.51 -50.65 -11.11
C THR A 220 29.41 -50.65 -10.03
N PRO A 221 29.64 -50.88 -8.71
CA PRO A 221 28.51 -50.96 -7.77
C PRO A 221 27.94 -49.58 -7.43
N ARG A 222 28.80 -48.57 -7.30
CA ARG A 222 28.39 -47.19 -6.99
C ARG A 222 27.64 -46.54 -8.15
N LYS A 223 28.08 -46.82 -9.38
CA LYS A 223 27.42 -46.37 -10.61
C LYS A 223 26.03 -47.02 -10.75
N ALA A 224 25.93 -48.33 -10.55
CA ALA A 224 24.65 -49.04 -10.56
C ALA A 224 23.70 -48.58 -9.44
N GLN A 225 24.24 -48.30 -8.24
CA GLN A 225 23.47 -47.79 -7.11
C GLN A 225 22.92 -46.38 -7.36
N LEU A 226 23.73 -45.47 -7.90
CA LEU A 226 23.33 -44.09 -8.20
C LEU A 226 22.29 -44.03 -9.34
N LEU A 227 22.46 -44.87 -10.36
CA LEU A 227 21.48 -45.06 -11.44
C LEU A 227 20.16 -45.63 -10.91
N ALA A 228 20.23 -46.61 -10.00
CA ALA A 228 19.05 -47.18 -9.37
C ALA A 228 18.35 -46.15 -8.47
N GLU A 229 19.09 -45.43 -7.61
CA GLU A 229 18.54 -44.40 -6.73
C GLU A 229 17.80 -43.32 -7.51
N TYR A 230 18.37 -42.83 -8.62
CA TYR A 230 17.70 -41.85 -9.50
C TYR A 230 16.45 -42.43 -10.19
N MET A 231 16.50 -43.68 -10.66
CA MET A 231 15.35 -44.33 -11.29
C MET A 231 14.21 -44.60 -10.29
N PHE A 232 14.54 -44.98 -9.05
CA PHE A 232 13.56 -45.28 -8.01
C PHE A 232 12.99 -44.02 -7.35
N SER A 233 13.80 -42.99 -7.11
CA SER A 233 13.32 -41.72 -6.53
C SER A 233 12.29 -41.02 -7.43
N HIS A 234 12.45 -41.11 -8.76
CA HIS A 234 11.53 -40.49 -9.71
C HIS A 234 10.40 -41.40 -10.22
N GLN A 235 10.46 -42.72 -10.01
CA GLN A 235 9.29 -43.60 -10.24
C GLN A 235 8.25 -43.49 -9.10
N ILE A 236 8.67 -43.15 -7.89
CA ILE A 236 7.80 -43.12 -6.68
C ILE A 236 7.06 -41.78 -6.53
N SER A 237 7.47 -40.70 -7.21
CA SER A 237 6.76 -39.41 -7.20
C SER A 237 5.63 -39.28 -8.25
N ARG A 238 5.02 -40.40 -8.67
CA ARG A 238 3.79 -40.42 -9.48
C ARG A 238 2.56 -40.69 -8.63
#